data_AF-A0A016XL92-F1
#
_entry.id   AF-A0A016XL92-F1
#
_cell.length_a   1.000
_cell.length_b   1.000
_cell.length_c   1.000
_cell.angle_alpha   90.00
_cell.angle_beta   90.00
_cell.angle_gamma   90.00
#
_symmetry.space_group_name_H-M   'P 1'
#
loop_
_entity.id
_entity.type
_entity.pdbx_description
1 polymer ?
#
loop_
_entity_poly.entity_id
_entity_poly.type
_entity_poly.pdbx_seq_one_letter_code
_entity_poly.pdbx_strand_id
1 'polypeptide(L)'
;MENIRGVLSLLPGIEVDDAQMIVAAMKLGRTRTHLSNRGKGLLDLTQLIDLVGDGQMLIYSRQGLVTYTAGKTTPIYCKQSVEGTLIEWKLPLNKALVALPMDDDDED
;
A
#
# COMPACT_ATOMS: atom_id res chain seq x y z
N MET A 1 15.08 -1.71 3.85
CA MET A 1 14.77 -0.63 2.89
C MET A 1 15.83 0.46 2.93
N GLU A 2 16.21 0.98 4.10
CA GLU A 2 17.27 2.01 4.23
C GLU A 2 18.60 1.61 3.58
N ASN A 3 19.06 0.37 3.77
CA ASN A 3 20.31 -0.11 3.14
C ASN A 3 20.23 -0.14 1.60
N ILE A 4 19.07 -0.46 1.03
CA ILE A 4 18.88 -0.50 -0.43
C ILE A 4 18.87 0.92 -0.99
N ARG A 5 18.22 1.86 -0.29
CA ARG A 5 18.23 3.27 -0.67
C ARG A 5 19.62 3.87 -0.59
N GLY A 6 20.34 3.59 0.49
CA GLY A 6 21.72 4.05 0.67
C GLY A 6 22.62 3.57 -0.46
N VAL A 7 22.56 2.28 -0.80
CA VAL A 7 23.35 1.72 -1.91
C VAL A 7 22.93 2.28 -3.27
N LEU A 8 21.62 2.43 -3.55
CA LEU A 8 21.14 3.00 -4.81
C LEU A 8 21.55 4.48 -4.96
N SER A 9 21.56 5.24 -3.87
CA SER A 9 21.99 6.65 -3.88
C SER A 9 23.48 6.86 -4.14
N LEU A 10 24.31 5.81 -3.99
CA LEU A 10 25.74 5.85 -4.29
C LEU A 10 26.04 5.61 -5.78
N LEU A 11 25.05 5.18 -6.57
CA LEU A 11 25.19 4.99 -8.01
C LEU A 11 24.87 6.31 -8.74
N PRO A 12 25.82 6.90 -9.49
CA PRO A 12 25.60 8.16 -10.18
C PRO A 12 24.43 8.06 -11.16
N GLY A 13 23.48 9.00 -11.06
CA GLY A 13 22.33 9.09 -11.97
C GLY A 13 21.10 8.25 -11.57
N ILE A 14 21.13 7.55 -10.43
CA ILE A 14 19.95 6.88 -9.88
C ILE A 14 19.40 7.71 -8.72
N GLU A 15 18.36 8.51 -9.00
CA GLU A 15 17.57 9.12 -7.93
C GLU A 15 16.57 8.11 -7.36
N VAL A 16 16.57 7.98 -6.04
CA VAL A 16 15.62 7.12 -5.34
C VAL A 16 14.27 7.83 -5.24
N ASP A 17 13.35 7.49 -6.14
CA ASP A 17 11.98 8.00 -6.12
C ASP A 17 11.21 7.40 -4.92
N ASP A 18 10.76 8.28 -4.02
CA ASP A 18 9.95 7.90 -2.85
C ASP A 18 8.66 7.16 -3.24
N ALA A 19 7.99 7.54 -4.33
CA ALA A 19 6.78 6.89 -4.79
C ALA A 19 7.06 5.49 -5.34
N GLN A 20 8.16 5.29 -6.10
CA GLN A 20 8.55 3.96 -6.58
C GLN A 20 8.92 3.01 -5.44
N MET A 21 9.50 3.54 -4.36
CA MET A 21 9.81 2.75 -3.18
C MET A 21 8.55 2.27 -2.45
N ILE A 22 7.49 3.07 -2.43
CA ILE A 22 6.16 2.65 -1.95
C ILE A 22 5.59 1.55 -2.87
N VAL A 23 5.65 1.71 -4.20
CA VAL A 23 5.20 0.68 -5.16
C VAL A 23 5.94 -0.64 -4.96
N ALA A 24 7.26 -0.57 -4.76
CA ALA A 24 8.07 -1.75 -4.48
C ALA A 24 7.63 -2.42 -3.16
N ALA A 25 7.36 -1.65 -2.11
CA ALA A 25 6.87 -2.17 -0.83
C ALA A 25 5.50 -2.87 -0.97
N MET A 26 4.58 -2.28 -1.74
CA MET A 26 3.27 -2.89 -2.06
C MET A 26 3.42 -4.23 -2.78
N LYS A 27 4.31 -4.31 -3.77
CA LYS A 27 4.53 -5.55 -4.56
C LYS A 27 5.27 -6.63 -3.78
N LEU A 28 6.25 -6.25 -2.98
CA LEU A 28 7.11 -7.21 -2.29
C LEU A 28 6.37 -7.91 -1.13
N GLY A 29 5.41 -7.24 -0.48
CA GLY A 29 4.50 -7.84 0.51
C GLY A 29 5.19 -8.56 1.70
N ARG A 30 6.50 -8.42 1.84
CA ARG A 30 7.33 -9.20 2.77
C ARG A 30 7.79 -8.32 3.91
N THR A 31 7.51 -8.76 5.14
CA THR A 31 8.08 -8.13 6.32
C THR A 31 9.55 -8.52 6.50
N ARG A 32 10.31 -7.61 7.12
CA ARG A 32 11.68 -7.89 7.56
C ARG A 32 11.76 -9.00 8.63
N THR A 33 10.64 -9.39 9.24
CA THR A 33 10.61 -10.31 10.39
C THR A 33 10.41 -11.77 10.01
N HIS A 34 10.01 -12.08 8.76
CA HIS A 34 9.69 -13.43 8.29
C HIS A 34 8.63 -14.20 9.12
N LEU A 35 7.92 -13.49 10.00
CA LEU A 35 6.84 -14.06 10.80
C LEU A 35 5.59 -14.18 9.93
N SER A 36 4.98 -15.36 9.91
CA SER A 36 3.82 -15.70 9.08
C SER A 36 2.57 -14.86 9.37
N ASN A 37 2.53 -14.16 10.50
CA ASN A 37 1.42 -13.32 10.95
C ASN A 37 1.64 -11.80 10.75
N ARG A 38 2.73 -11.36 10.08
CA ARG A 38 2.99 -9.93 9.83
C ARG A 38 3.08 -9.60 8.34
N GLY A 39 2.81 -8.34 7.99
CA GLY A 39 2.95 -7.80 6.63
C GLY A 39 1.78 -8.04 5.69
N LYS A 40 0.68 -8.52 6.22
CA LYS A 40 -0.53 -8.80 5.44
C LYS A 40 -1.42 -7.58 5.27
N GLY A 41 -1.47 -6.68 6.25
CA GLY A 41 -2.44 -5.58 6.26
C GLY A 41 -2.49 -4.70 5.00
N LEU A 42 -1.35 -4.41 4.37
CA LEU A 42 -1.36 -3.65 3.11
C LEU A 42 -1.88 -4.47 1.93
N LEU A 43 -1.55 -5.77 1.89
CA LEU A 43 -2.06 -6.71 0.89
C LEU A 43 -3.57 -6.93 1.08
N ASP A 44 -4.02 -7.09 2.32
CA ASP A 44 -5.44 -7.26 2.68
C ASP A 44 -6.25 -6.03 2.24
N LEU A 45 -5.74 -4.82 2.46
CA LEU A 45 -6.37 -3.58 1.99
C LEU A 45 -6.44 -3.51 0.45
N THR A 46 -5.38 -3.89 -0.27
CA THR A 46 -5.42 -3.93 -1.74
C THR A 46 -6.45 -4.92 -2.25
N GLN A 47 -6.54 -6.11 -1.65
CA GLN A 47 -7.52 -7.13 -2.00
C GLN A 47 -8.95 -6.65 -1.73
N LEU A 48 -9.19 -5.98 -0.61
CA LEU A 48 -10.49 -5.40 -0.29
C LEU A 48 -10.93 -4.35 -1.32
N ILE A 49 -10.01 -3.47 -1.73
CA ILE A 49 -10.28 -2.46 -2.76
C ILE A 49 -10.57 -3.12 -4.11
N ASP A 50 -9.83 -4.17 -4.48
CA ASP A 50 -10.06 -4.91 -5.71
C ASP A 50 -11.41 -5.64 -5.68
N LEU A 51 -11.78 -6.25 -4.55
CA LEU A 51 -13.03 -6.96 -4.36
C LEU A 51 -14.24 -6.03 -4.46
N VAL A 52 -14.16 -4.85 -3.85
CA VAL A 52 -15.21 -3.83 -3.93
C VAL A 52 -15.31 -3.21 -5.34
N GLY A 53 -14.20 -3.18 -6.08
CA GLY A 53 -14.12 -2.68 -7.46
C GLY A 53 -14.30 -1.16 -7.62
N ASP A 54 -14.66 -0.46 -6.54
CA ASP A 54 -14.98 0.97 -6.51
C ASP A 54 -14.43 1.59 -5.22
N GLY A 55 -13.14 1.37 -4.98
CA GLY A 55 -12.41 1.82 -3.81
C GLY A 55 -11.14 2.57 -4.19
N GLN A 56 -10.59 3.32 -3.23
CA GLN A 56 -9.32 4.00 -3.39
C GLN A 56 -8.47 3.89 -2.12
N MET A 57 -7.16 3.76 -2.30
CA MET A 57 -6.16 3.96 -1.26
C MET A 57 -5.11 4.96 -1.72
N LEU A 58 -4.66 5.81 -0.81
CA LEU A 58 -3.55 6.73 -0.98
C LEU A 58 -2.49 6.41 0.08
N ILE A 59 -1.25 6.28 -0.34
CA ILE A 59 -0.11 6.08 0.56
C ILE A 59 0.86 7.23 0.37
N TYR A 60 1.03 8.04 1.41
CA TYR A 60 2.02 9.11 1.46
C TYR A 60 3.21 8.65 2.30
N SER A 61 4.42 8.82 1.80
CA SER A 61 5.63 8.71 2.62
C SER A 61 6.73 9.58 2.06
N ARG A 62 7.29 10.47 2.90
CA ARG A 62 8.25 11.49 2.47
C ARG A 62 7.68 12.27 1.27
N GLN A 63 8.39 12.31 0.14
CA GLN A 63 7.97 13.03 -1.08
C GLN A 63 7.23 12.12 -2.07
N GLY A 64 6.86 10.90 -1.65
CA GLY A 64 6.16 9.94 -2.48
C GLY A 64 4.69 9.84 -2.13
N LEU A 65 3.84 9.81 -3.15
CA LEU A 65 2.44 9.43 -3.07
C LEU A 65 2.18 8.28 -4.05
N VAL A 66 1.48 7.25 -3.59
CA VAL A 66 0.90 6.24 -4.48
C VAL A 66 -0.61 6.27 -4.33
N THR A 67 -1.30 6.38 -5.46
CA THR A 67 -2.74 6.12 -5.53
C THR A 67 -2.98 4.71 -6.03
N TYR A 68 -3.87 4.00 -5.33
CA TYR A 68 -4.32 2.67 -5.67
C TYR A 68 -5.83 2.69 -5.85
N THR A 69 -6.30 2.21 -7.00
CA THR A 69 -7.70 1.84 -7.25
C THR A 69 -7.70 0.40 -7.76
N ALA A 70 -8.86 -0.23 -7.90
CA ALA A 70 -8.96 -1.63 -8.32
C ALA A 70 -8.04 -1.96 -9.52
N GLY A 71 -7.01 -2.79 -9.29
CA GLY A 71 -6.01 -3.20 -10.28
C GLY A 71 -5.08 -2.11 -10.85
N LYS A 72 -5.10 -0.87 -10.34
CA LYS A 72 -4.31 0.25 -10.87
C LYS A 72 -3.52 0.96 -9.79
N THR A 73 -2.20 1.05 -9.99
CA THR A 73 -1.27 1.78 -9.14
C THR A 73 -0.69 2.98 -9.90
N THR A 74 -0.81 4.19 -9.35
CA THR A 74 -0.22 5.40 -9.95
C THR A 74 0.71 6.08 -8.94
N PRO A 75 2.04 6.04 -9.15
CA PRO A 75 3.01 6.77 -8.35
C PRO A 75 3.05 8.26 -8.73
N ILE A 76 3.21 9.13 -7.75
CA ILE A 76 3.17 10.58 -7.88
C ILE A 76 4.24 11.18 -6.95
N TYR A 77 5.01 12.14 -7.46
CA TYR A 77 5.90 12.95 -6.64
C TYR A 77 5.13 14.07 -5.94
N CYS A 78 5.38 14.24 -4.65
CA CYS A 78 4.85 15.33 -3.83
C CYS A 78 5.96 16.32 -3.48
N LYS A 79 5.71 17.61 -3.75
CA LYS A 79 6.66 18.68 -3.39
C LYS A 79 6.86 18.83 -1.87
N GLN A 80 5.82 18.53 -1.10
CA GLN A 80 5.87 18.57 0.36
C GLN A 80 6.15 17.18 0.90
N SER A 81 7.03 17.09 1.89
CA SER A 81 7.37 15.82 2.53
C SER A 81 6.50 15.60 3.77
N VAL A 82 6.02 14.37 3.96
CA VAL A 82 5.39 13.93 5.21
C VAL A 82 6.42 13.17 6.05
N GLU A 83 6.51 13.45 7.34
CA GLU A 83 7.30 12.63 8.26
C GLU A 83 6.54 11.33 8.58
N GLY A 84 7.14 10.19 8.24
CA GLY A 84 6.53 8.87 8.42
C GLY A 84 5.78 8.34 7.19
N THR A 85 4.67 7.63 7.43
CA THR A 85 3.81 7.06 6.39
C THR A 85 2.35 7.26 6.77
N LEU A 86 1.57 7.87 5.89
CA LEU A 86 0.12 8.03 6.03
C LEU A 86 -0.57 7.16 4.98
N ILE A 87 -1.48 6.30 5.43
CA ILE A 87 -2.31 5.46 4.57
C ILE A 87 -3.75 5.89 4.75
N GLU A 88 -4.34 6.39 3.68
CA GLU A 88 -5.76 6.74 3.59
C GLU A 88 -6.45 5.73 2.67
N TRP A 89 -7.63 5.24 3.04
CA TRP A 89 -8.44 4.39 2.18
C TRP A 89 -9.90 4.78 2.28
N LYS A 90 -10.63 4.60 1.18
CA LYS A 90 -12.04 4.96 1.03
C LYS A 90 -12.75 3.84 0.27
N LEU A 91 -13.89 3.44 0.81
CA LEU A 91 -14.76 2.42 0.23
C LEU A 91 -16.23 2.85 0.39
N PRO A 92 -17.07 2.63 -0.64
CA PRO A 92 -18.50 2.80 -0.54
C PRO A 92 -19.09 1.70 0.35
N LEU A 93 -19.73 2.10 1.45
CA LEU A 93 -20.22 1.20 2.49
C LEU A 93 -21.20 0.14 1.95
N ASN A 94 -22.08 0.53 1.02
CA ASN A 94 -23.06 -0.37 0.42
C ASN A 94 -22.44 -1.50 -0.41
N LYS A 95 -21.23 -1.32 -0.95
CA LYS A 95 -20.51 -2.39 -1.66
C LYS A 95 -19.61 -3.17 -0.71
N ALA A 96 -18.97 -2.50 0.25
CA ALA A 96 -18.12 -3.14 1.24
C ALA A 96 -18.91 -4.18 2.07
N LEU A 97 -20.13 -3.84 2.51
CA LEU A 97 -20.98 -4.75 3.29
C LEU A 97 -21.48 -5.97 2.51
N VAL A 98 -21.52 -5.89 1.17
CA VAL A 98 -21.88 -7.03 0.30
C VAL A 98 -20.67 -7.89 -0.03
N ALA A 99 -19.48 -7.27 -0.08
CA ALA A 99 -18.23 -7.93 -0.42
C ALA A 99 -17.64 -8.72 0.75
N LEU A 100 -17.91 -8.31 1.99
CA LEU A 100 -17.47 -9.06 3.15
C LEU A 100 -18.32 -10.33 3.29
N PRO A 101 -17.72 -11.52 3.42
CA PRO A 101 -18.48 -12.68 3.84
C PRO A 101 -19.15 -12.34 5.16
N MET A 102 -20.47 -12.54 5.24
CA MET A 102 -21.13 -12.64 6.54
C MET A 102 -20.46 -13.83 7.21
N ASP A 103 -19.81 -13.63 8.35
CA ASP A 103 -19.33 -14.75 9.15
C ASP A 103 -20.58 -15.56 9.52
N ASP A 104 -20.74 -16.75 8.95
CA ASP A 104 -21.75 -17.75 9.33
C ASP A 104 -21.38 -18.38 10.70
N ASP A 105 -20.90 -17.57 11.65
CA ASP A 105 -20.51 -17.99 13.01
C ASP A 105 -21.69 -17.85 14.00
N ASP A 106 -22.88 -18.28 13.58
CA ASP A 106 -24.05 -18.53 14.45
C ASP A 106 -24.57 -20.00 14.29
N GLU A 107 -23.69 -20.95 13.97
CA GLU A 107 -23.95 -22.40 14.15
C GLU A 107 -22.93 -23.01 15.13
N ASP A 108 -23.24 -22.90 16.44
CA ASP A 108 -23.30 -23.97 17.46
C ASP A 108 -23.13 -23.42 18.91
#